data_AF-A0A0F9JKN9-F1
#
_entry.id   AF-A0A0F9JKN9-F1
#
_cell.length_a   1.000
_cell.length_b   1.000
_cell.length_c   1.000
_cell.angle_alpha   90.00
_cell.angle_beta   90.00
_cell.angle_gamma   90.00
#
_symmetry.space_group_name_H-M   'P 1'
#
loop_
_entity.id
_entity.type
_entity.pdbx_description
1 polymer ?
#
loop_
_entity_poly.entity_id
_entity_poly.type
_entity_poly.pdbx_seq_one_letter_code
_entity_poly.pdbx_strand_id
1 'polypeptide(L)'
;MRLTKNKLRELKVYNPHNLASRAGSKLFIALTPGENGRMAHYPHWTVCGIGFKVDPNGAWFDHGDKAFSINCRANKITELNRAIQWCYDNYQIPKDQWEKDPYGGWQIKGTIERVVRNE
;
A
#
# COMPACT_ATOMS: atom_id res chain seq x y z
N MET A 1 7.03 -15.91 -18.09
CA MET A 1 6.10 -15.09 -18.88
C MET A 1 6.05 -13.69 -18.28
N ARG A 2 6.38 -12.63 -19.05
CA ARG A 2 6.45 -11.26 -18.52
C ARG A 2 5.04 -10.68 -18.46
N LEU A 3 4.51 -10.40 -17.27
CA LEU A 3 3.20 -9.77 -17.12
C LEU A 3 3.26 -8.33 -17.66
N THR A 4 2.36 -7.99 -18.58
CA THR A 4 2.25 -6.64 -19.12
C THR A 4 1.50 -5.74 -18.14
N LYS A 5 1.71 -4.42 -18.21
CA LYS A 5 0.99 -3.44 -17.36
C LYS A 5 -0.54 -3.58 -17.45
N ASN A 6 -1.05 -3.93 -18.64
CA ASN A 6 -2.49 -4.15 -18.84
C ASN A 6 -2.98 -5.42 -18.14
N LYS A 7 -2.20 -6.50 -18.18
CA LYS A 7 -2.56 -7.74 -17.47
C LYS A 7 -2.57 -7.57 -15.96
N LEU A 8 -1.64 -6.76 -15.43
CA LEU A 8 -1.62 -6.39 -14.01
C LEU A 8 -2.87 -5.58 -13.63
N ARG A 9 -3.31 -4.64 -14.47
CA ARG A 9 -4.55 -3.86 -14.25
C ARG A 9 -5.81 -4.73 -14.28
N GLU A 10 -5.91 -5.70 -15.20
CA GLU A 10 -7.00 -6.69 -15.21
C GLU A 10 -7.07 -7.47 -13.90
N LEU A 11 -5.90 -7.82 -13.35
CA LEU A 11 -5.77 -8.48 -12.04
C LEU A 11 -5.92 -7.51 -10.86
N LYS A 12 -6.28 -6.25 -11.11
CA LYS A 12 -6.39 -5.17 -10.12
C LYS A 12 -5.10 -4.94 -9.31
N VAL A 13 -3.94 -5.23 -9.92
CA VAL A 13 -2.61 -4.95 -9.38
C VAL A 13 -2.15 -3.60 -9.91
N TYR A 14 -2.13 -2.59 -9.05
CA TYR A 14 -1.76 -1.22 -9.37
C TYR A 14 -0.46 -0.83 -8.68
N ASN A 15 0.31 0.08 -9.30
CA ASN A 15 1.47 0.66 -8.63
C ASN A 15 0.95 1.58 -7.50
N PRO A 16 1.30 1.32 -6.24
CA PRO A 16 0.75 2.04 -5.11
C PRO A 16 1.18 3.51 -5.07
N HIS A 17 2.36 3.85 -5.60
CA HIS A 17 2.80 5.25 -5.81
C HIS A 17 1.95 5.99 -6.87
N ASN A 18 1.43 5.26 -7.87
CA ASN A 18 0.50 5.84 -8.84
C ASN A 18 -0.89 6.05 -8.24
N LEU A 19 -1.32 5.20 -7.30
CA LEU A 19 -2.58 5.39 -6.58
C LEU A 19 -2.46 6.53 -5.58
N ALA A 20 -1.37 6.59 -4.81
CA ALA A 20 -1.08 7.73 -3.95
C ALA A 20 -1.13 9.05 -4.76
N SER A 21 -0.41 9.14 -5.87
CA SER A 21 -0.35 10.35 -6.71
C SER A 21 -1.65 10.70 -7.44
N ARG A 22 -2.41 9.72 -7.97
CA ARG A 22 -3.68 9.98 -8.68
C ARG A 22 -4.84 10.24 -7.74
N ALA A 23 -4.81 9.64 -6.56
CA ALA A 23 -5.91 9.66 -5.61
C ALA A 23 -5.68 10.70 -4.50
N GLY A 24 -4.72 11.63 -4.68
CA GLY A 24 -4.46 12.75 -3.77
C GLY A 24 -3.99 12.36 -2.36
N SER A 25 -3.75 11.08 -2.10
CA SER A 25 -3.40 10.60 -0.77
C SER A 25 -1.91 10.78 -0.51
N LYS A 26 -1.59 11.57 0.52
CA LYS A 26 -0.20 11.74 0.98
C LYS A 26 0.42 10.40 1.38
N LEU A 27 -0.36 9.51 2.00
CA LEU A 27 0.05 8.17 2.42
C LEU A 27 -0.97 7.12 1.97
N PHE A 28 -0.49 5.98 1.50
CA PHE A 28 -1.33 4.90 0.98
C PHE A 28 -0.80 3.53 1.45
N ILE A 29 -1.69 2.62 1.82
CA ILE A 29 -1.34 1.26 2.23
C ILE A 29 -1.83 0.29 1.15
N ALA A 30 -0.91 -0.37 0.48
CA ALA A 30 -1.22 -1.29 -0.61
C ALA A 30 -0.85 -2.72 -0.26
N LEU A 31 -1.62 -3.68 -0.77
CA LEU A 31 -1.19 -5.07 -0.72
C LEU A 31 -0.32 -5.38 -1.93
N THR A 32 0.94 -5.71 -1.66
CA THR A 32 1.83 -6.25 -2.68
C THR A 32 1.69 -7.78 -2.69
N PRO A 33 1.22 -8.39 -3.80
CA PRO A 33 1.17 -9.84 -3.91
C PRO A 33 2.59 -10.41 -3.91
N GLY A 34 2.76 -11.56 -3.28
CA GLY A 34 4.03 -12.27 -3.19
C GLY A 34 3.80 -13.77 -3.08
N GLU A 35 4.84 -14.55 -3.35
CA GLU A 35 4.76 -16.01 -3.29
C GLU A 35 5.13 -16.52 -1.90
N ASN A 36 4.36 -17.48 -1.40
CA ASN A 36 4.63 -18.18 -0.16
C ASN A 36 5.57 -19.38 -0.47
N GLY A 37 6.85 -19.09 -0.77
CA GLY A 37 7.80 -20.08 -1.30
C GLY A 37 9.29 -19.78 -1.03
N ARG A 38 10.18 -20.60 -1.62
CA ARG A 38 11.64 -20.48 -1.50
C ARG A 38 12.12 -19.11 -2.02
N MET A 39 12.49 -18.24 -1.09
CA MET A 39 13.28 -17.02 -1.28
C MET A 39 12.85 -16.09 -2.42
N ALA A 40 11.88 -15.20 -2.17
CA ALA A 40 12.02 -13.84 -2.69
C ALA A 40 11.20 -12.83 -1.87
N HIS A 41 9.86 -12.86 -1.90
CA HIS A 41 9.06 -11.82 -1.25
C HIS A 41 7.70 -12.37 -0.80
N TYR A 42 7.49 -12.49 0.52
CA TYR A 42 6.17 -12.77 1.07
C TYR A 42 5.17 -11.68 0.62
N PRO A 43 3.88 -12.03 0.44
CA PRO A 43 2.87 -11.01 0.29
C PRO A 43 2.94 -10.06 1.49
N HIS A 44 2.77 -8.76 1.28
CA HIS A 44 2.96 -7.80 2.35
C HIS A 44 2.10 -6.55 2.14
N TRP A 45 1.79 -5.88 3.24
CA TRP A 45 1.27 -4.52 3.18
C TRP A 45 2.42 -3.54 3.07
N THR A 46 2.33 -2.61 2.13
CA THR A 46 3.32 -1.56 1.92
C THR A 46 2.67 -0.23 2.22
N VAL A 47 3.26 0.55 3.12
CA VAL A 47 2.95 1.96 3.30
C VAL A 47 3.86 2.76 2.38
N CYS A 48 3.27 3.48 1.43
CA CYS A 48 3.97 4.31 0.46
C CYS A 48 3.46 5.75 0.52
N GLY A 49 4.28 6.70 0.07
CA GLY A 49 3.98 8.13 0.09
C GLY A 49 4.45 8.83 -1.18
N ILE A 50 3.76 9.91 -1.58
CA ILE A 50 4.10 10.63 -2.82
C ILE A 50 5.34 11.48 -2.60
N GLY A 51 6.46 11.12 -3.25
CA GLY A 51 7.63 12.00 -3.35
C GLY A 51 8.46 12.10 -2.07
N PHE A 52 8.27 11.20 -1.11
CA PHE A 52 9.07 11.14 0.12
C PHE A 52 9.36 9.70 0.54
N LYS A 53 10.49 9.50 1.24
CA LYS A 53 10.76 8.26 1.98
C LYS A 53 9.79 8.18 3.15
N VAL A 54 9.00 7.12 3.21
CA VAL A 54 8.04 6.86 4.28
C VAL A 54 8.78 6.38 5.53
N ASP A 55 9.65 5.38 5.38
CA ASP A 55 10.59 4.99 6.42
C ASP A 55 11.94 5.70 6.20
N PRO A 56 12.41 6.56 7.13
CA PRO A 56 13.74 7.15 7.07
C PRO A 56 14.87 6.11 6.99
N ASN A 57 14.63 4.92 7.55
CA ASN A 57 15.54 3.77 7.51
C ASN A 57 15.28 2.85 6.32
N GLY A 58 14.27 3.15 5.50
CA GLY A 58 13.94 2.40 4.29
C GLY A 58 15.08 2.47 3.28
N ALA A 59 15.25 1.38 2.55
CA ALA A 59 16.30 1.29 1.55
C ALA A 59 16.01 2.23 0.36
N TRP A 60 16.91 2.28 -0.61
CA TRP A 60 16.65 3.01 -1.85
C TRP A 60 15.84 2.17 -2.85
N PHE A 61 16.01 0.84 -2.80
CA PHE A 61 15.39 -0.10 -3.76
C PHE A 61 13.91 -0.37 -3.48
N ASP A 62 13.45 -0.09 -2.26
CA ASP A 62 12.04 -0.13 -1.85
C ASP A 62 11.42 1.28 -1.84
N HIS A 63 12.09 2.26 -2.43
CA HIS A 63 11.67 3.66 -2.47
C HIS A 63 11.49 4.32 -1.08
N GLY A 64 12.08 3.74 -0.03
CA GLY A 64 11.86 4.17 1.34
C GLY A 64 10.46 3.84 1.85
N ASP A 65 9.77 2.87 1.25
CA ASP A 65 8.46 2.41 1.71
C ASP A 65 8.58 1.57 3.00
N LYS A 66 7.48 1.44 3.75
CA LYS A 66 7.42 0.52 4.90
C LYS A 66 6.65 -0.74 4.58
N ALA A 67 7.29 -1.91 4.68
CA ALA A 67 6.66 -3.21 4.43
C ALA A 67 6.30 -3.98 5.72
N PHE A 68 5.15 -4.67 5.68
CA PHE A 68 4.63 -5.55 6.74
C PHE A 68 4.28 -6.92 6.13
N SER A 69 5.18 -7.89 6.29
CA SER A 69 5.09 -9.20 5.63
C SER A 69 4.04 -10.12 6.22
N ILE A 70 3.20 -10.68 5.34
CA ILE A 70 2.21 -11.71 5.61
C ILE A 70 2.87 -13.06 5.30
N ASN A 71 3.52 -13.67 6.29
CA ASN A 71 4.07 -15.02 6.16
C ASN A 71 2.96 -16.09 6.26
N CYS A 72 3.30 -17.36 6.05
CA CYS A 72 2.36 -18.49 6.09
C CYS A 72 1.59 -18.68 7.41
N ARG A 73 2.04 -18.07 8.51
CA ARG A 73 1.39 -18.11 9.83
C ARG A 73 0.71 -16.80 10.20
N ALA A 74 0.96 -15.72 9.45
CA ALA A 74 0.48 -14.38 9.76
C ALA A 74 -0.86 -14.10 9.07
N ASN A 75 -1.77 -13.45 9.81
CA ASN A 75 -3.06 -13.05 9.27
C ASN A 75 -2.95 -11.70 8.54
N LYS A 76 -3.48 -11.64 7.32
CA LYS A 76 -3.54 -10.42 6.49
C LYS A 76 -4.12 -9.21 7.23
N ILE A 77 -5.15 -9.40 8.07
CA ILE A 77 -5.78 -8.31 8.83
C ILE A 77 -4.88 -7.83 9.97
N THR A 78 -4.16 -8.73 10.63
CA THR A 78 -3.24 -8.37 11.71
C THR A 78 -2.11 -7.48 11.19
N GLU A 79 -1.49 -7.84 10.05
CA GLU A 79 -0.41 -7.03 9.48
C GLU A 79 -0.91 -5.69 8.91
N LEU A 80 -2.16 -5.63 8.43
CA LEU A 80 -2.80 -4.37 8.07
C LEU A 80 -2.96 -3.46 9.29
N ASN A 81 -3.44 -4.00 10.42
CA ASN A 81 -3.60 -3.23 11.66
C ASN A 81 -2.25 -2.73 12.19
N ARG A 82 -1.16 -3.50 12.00
CA ARG A 82 0.20 -3.07 12.32
C ARG A 82 0.66 -1.92 11.42
N ALA A 83 0.36 -1.98 10.13
CA ALA A 83 0.65 -0.87 9.20
C ALA A 83 -0.10 0.41 9.61
N ILE A 84 -1.39 0.30 9.93
CA ILE A 84 -2.21 1.44 10.41
C ILE A 84 -1.66 1.98 11.74
N GLN A 85 -1.30 1.12 12.68
CA GLN A 85 -0.69 1.53 13.95
C GLN A 85 0.63 2.27 13.72
N TRP A 86 1.48 1.76 12.83
CA TRP A 86 2.74 2.42 12.50
C TRP A 86 2.51 3.82 11.89
N CYS A 87 1.50 3.98 11.04
CA CYS A 87 1.12 5.30 10.54
C CYS A 87 0.65 6.26 11.65
N TYR A 88 -0.08 5.74 12.65
CA TYR A 88 -0.45 6.53 13.83
C TYR A 88 0.79 6.96 14.61
N ASP A 89 1.70 6.03 14.90
CA ASP A 89 2.89 6.30 15.72
C ASP A 89 3.82 7.34 15.05
N ASN A 90 3.98 7.28 13.72
CA ASN A 90 4.94 8.10 12.98
C ASN A 90 4.34 9.39 12.39
N TYR A 91 3.05 9.40 12.07
CA TYR A 91 2.39 10.53 11.40
C TYR A 91 1.15 11.06 12.12
N GLN A 92 0.79 10.48 13.27
CA GLN A 92 -0.39 10.88 14.05
C GLN A 92 -1.71 10.79 13.28
N ILE A 93 -1.78 9.88 12.30
CA ILE A 93 -3.02 9.61 11.54
C ILE A 93 -3.92 8.67 12.35
N PRO A 94 -5.10 9.12 12.79
CA PRO A 94 -6.00 8.28 13.58
C PRO A 94 -6.45 7.02 12.83
N LYS A 95 -6.65 5.91 13.56
CA LYS A 95 -7.01 4.61 12.96
C LYS A 95 -8.34 4.63 12.22
N ASP A 96 -9.29 5.42 12.71
CA ASP A 96 -10.62 5.60 12.12
C ASP A 96 -10.61 6.49 10.88
N GLN A 97 -9.49 7.16 10.57
CA GLN A 97 -9.32 7.95 9.36
C GLN A 97 -8.88 7.10 8.16
N TRP A 98 -8.73 5.79 8.33
CA TRP A 98 -8.42 4.89 7.21
C TRP A 98 -9.69 4.34 6.58
N GLU A 99 -9.78 4.39 5.25
CA GLU A 99 -10.84 3.77 4.47
C GLU A 99 -10.25 2.90 3.36
N LYS A 100 -11.03 1.89 2.95
CA LYS A 100 -10.65 1.01 1.85
C LYS A 100 -10.94 1.69 0.53
N ASP A 101 -9.95 1.72 -0.36
CA ASP A 101 -10.15 2.27 -1.70
C ASP A 101 -10.70 1.23 -2.69
N PRO A 102 -11.27 1.65 -3.85
CA PRO A 102 -11.85 0.74 -4.85
C PRO A 102 -10.89 -0.29 -5.46
N TYR A 103 -9.58 -0.05 -5.37
CA TYR A 103 -8.50 -0.90 -5.85
C TYR A 103 -7.96 -1.86 -4.78
N GLY A 104 -8.52 -1.82 -3.56
CA GLY A 104 -8.28 -2.80 -2.51
C GLY A 104 -7.12 -2.49 -1.57
N GLY A 105 -6.54 -1.30 -1.66
CA GLY A 105 -5.66 -0.73 -0.63
C GLY A 105 -6.45 0.05 0.42
N TRP A 106 -5.72 0.83 1.20
CA TRP A 106 -6.24 1.70 2.24
C TRP A 106 -5.61 3.09 2.17
N GLN A 107 -6.41 4.09 2.47
CA GLN A 107 -6.04 5.49 2.35
C GLN A 107 -6.68 6.31 3.47
N ILE A 108 -6.28 7.57 3.55
CA ILE A 108 -6.88 8.51 4.48
C ILE A 108 -8.24 8.97 3.92
N LYS A 109 -9.26 9.04 4.78
CA LYS A 109 -10.60 9.49 4.40
C LYS A 109 -10.54 10.86 3.72
N GLY A 110 -11.26 10.99 2.61
CA GLY A 110 -11.40 12.26 1.91
C GLY A 110 -10.19 12.69 1.09
N THR A 111 -9.09 11.92 1.04
CA THR A 111 -7.98 12.25 0.14
C THR A 111 -8.28 11.92 -1.31
N ILE A 112 -9.15 10.94 -1.61
CA ILE A 112 -9.70 10.78 -2.97
C ILE A 112 -10.69 11.90 -3.24
N GLU A 113 -10.16 12.99 -3.79
CA GLU A 113 -10.99 13.92 -4.54
C GLU A 113 -11.42 13.25 -5.84
N ARG A 114 -12.59 12.61 -5.82
CA ARG A 114 -13.49 12.43 -6.97
C ARG A 114 -12.82 12.09 -8.32
N VAL A 115 -11.97 11.06 -8.38
CA VAL A 115 -11.70 10.39 -9.67
C VAL A 115 -12.99 9.74 -10.22
N VAL A 116 -13.97 9.47 -9.35
CA VAL A 116 -15.29 8.91 -9.68
C VAL A 116 -16.22 9.91 -10.39
N ARG A 117 -15.94 11.23 -10.42
CA ARG A 117 -16.85 12.20 -11.09
C ARG A 117 -16.52 12.47 -12.56
N ASN A 118 -15.56 11.74 -13.13
CA ASN A 118 -15.20 11.85 -14.55
C ASN A 118 -15.35 10.49 -15.27
N GLU A 119 -16.41 9.74 -14.97
CA GLU A 119 -16.96 8.71 -15.86
C GLU A 119 -18.30 9.19 -16.43
#